data_AF-A0A968PBT0-F1
#
_entry.id   AF-A0A968PBT0-F1
#
_cell.length_a   1.000
_cell.length_b   1.000
_cell.length_c   1.000
_cell.angle_alpha   90.00
_cell.angle_beta   90.00
_cell.angle_gamma   90.00
#
_symmetry.space_group_name_H-M   'P 1'
#
loop_
_entity.id
_entity.type
_entity.pdbx_description
1 polymer ?
#
loop_
_entity_poly.entity_id
_entity_poly.type
_entity_poly.pdbx_seq_one_letter_code
_entity_poly.pdbx_strand_id
1 'polypeptide(L)'
;MRDNNYWTGFVGKLDLAKHARNFPGGKRMIHGSGASPEHYSYGFCDPYEIQGLMGGVRDDGDIYSDILRSRGYDQIFHRDRRSRIVYPGIVGVSNFSKGKTDLRTITLPDRWLYESCKDTPLPLDCHVDYIIGERAAKWLTDVDTVGPWFLQVNFSAPHDPFDPPSEYAQRYRTVSMPAPIPPDYTGKPAYIGRRFISDSTDGIEFSRRQYCALISLVDDQVGKMLAVLETRKMLENTIVIITSDHGEMLGDFGLYIKHVPYDSAARIPMVIRVLVHSLVKHQHSPNSLTSMQRLPTMRASV
;
A
#
# COMPACT_ATOMS: atom_id res chain seq x y z
N MET A 1 -16.74 12.70 11.69
CA MET A 1 -16.46 11.57 12.62
C MET A 1 -15.77 12.08 13.88
N ARG A 2 -14.65 12.79 13.72
CA ARG A 2 -13.96 13.51 14.82
C ARG A 2 -14.89 14.45 15.60
N ASP A 3 -15.69 15.27 14.90
CA ASP A 3 -16.67 16.18 15.54
C ASP A 3 -17.81 15.46 16.26
N ASN A 4 -17.97 14.16 16.02
CA ASN A 4 -18.93 13.29 16.72
C ASN A 4 -18.24 12.42 17.80
N ASN A 5 -17.03 12.79 18.23
CA ASN A 5 -16.26 12.13 19.29
C ASN A 5 -15.87 10.66 19.02
N TYR A 6 -15.81 10.24 17.75
CA TYR A 6 -15.30 8.92 17.39
C TYR A 6 -13.80 8.92 17.13
N TRP A 7 -13.13 7.84 17.55
CA TRP A 7 -11.81 7.50 17.03
C TRP A 7 -11.95 6.82 15.68
N THR A 8 -11.08 7.16 14.74
CA THR A 8 -11.10 6.58 13.40
C THR A 8 -9.70 6.12 13.01
N GLY A 9 -9.54 4.82 12.87
CA GLY A 9 -8.38 4.18 12.28
C GLY A 9 -8.67 3.81 10.83
N PHE A 10 -7.87 4.32 9.92
CA PHE A 10 -7.87 3.96 8.52
C PHE A 10 -6.59 3.19 8.21
N VAL A 11 -6.73 2.00 7.67
CA VAL A 11 -5.61 1.13 7.34
C VAL A 11 -5.69 0.69 5.89
N GLY A 12 -4.63 0.93 5.14
CA GLY A 12 -4.61 0.67 3.71
C GLY A 12 -4.03 1.85 2.95
N LYS A 13 -3.76 1.63 1.68
CA LYS A 13 -3.11 2.64 0.85
C LYS A 13 -4.13 3.64 0.31
N LEU A 14 -3.88 4.92 0.53
CA LEU A 14 -4.52 6.01 -0.20
C LEU A 14 -3.45 6.89 -0.85
N ASP A 15 -3.59 7.14 -2.15
CA ASP A 15 -2.68 7.97 -2.93
C ASP A 15 -2.80 9.49 -2.64
N LEU A 16 -3.44 9.87 -1.53
CA LEU A 16 -3.61 11.27 -1.08
C LEU A 16 -2.27 11.99 -0.89
N ALA A 17 -1.18 11.27 -0.63
CA ALA A 17 0.15 11.82 -0.36
C ALA A 17 1.06 11.99 -1.62
N LYS A 18 0.69 11.46 -2.80
CA LYS A 18 1.60 11.43 -3.97
C LYS A 18 1.84 12.80 -4.62
N HIS A 19 0.96 13.79 -4.44
CA HIS A 19 0.94 15.00 -5.25
C HIS A 19 1.73 16.21 -4.72
N ALA A 20 2.36 16.11 -3.53
CA ALA A 20 3.13 17.22 -2.97
C ALA A 20 4.31 17.71 -3.85
N ARG A 21 4.76 16.91 -4.84
CA ARG A 21 5.88 17.24 -5.74
C ARG A 21 5.52 18.07 -6.97
N ASN A 22 4.23 18.13 -7.34
CA ASN A 22 3.80 18.76 -8.60
C ASN A 22 3.38 20.23 -8.43
N PHE A 23 3.53 20.79 -7.22
CA PHE A 23 3.18 22.18 -6.93
C PHE A 23 4.44 23.07 -6.85
N PRO A 24 4.37 24.34 -7.29
CA PRO A 24 5.48 25.28 -7.15
C PRO A 24 5.89 25.41 -5.67
N GLY A 25 7.13 25.05 -5.33
CA GLY A 25 7.64 25.05 -3.95
C GLY A 25 7.50 23.72 -3.19
N GLY A 26 6.97 22.68 -3.82
CA GLY A 26 6.85 21.34 -3.23
C GLY A 26 8.22 20.74 -2.87
N LYS A 27 8.58 20.77 -1.58
CA LYS A 27 9.71 20.01 -1.05
C LYS A 27 9.27 18.57 -0.76
N ARG A 28 10.17 17.61 -1.00
CA ARG A 28 9.99 16.22 -0.58
C ARG A 28 9.94 16.19 0.96
N MET A 29 9.04 15.39 1.55
CA MET A 29 9.03 15.22 3.01
C MET A 29 10.34 14.55 3.42
N ILE A 30 11.16 15.26 4.19
CA ILE A 30 12.41 14.78 4.76
C ILE A 30 12.24 14.88 6.28
N HIS A 31 12.50 13.78 7.00
CA HIS A 31 12.43 13.67 8.47
C HIS A 31 11.11 14.06 9.18
N GLY A 32 9.92 13.60 8.77
CA GLY A 32 8.70 13.72 9.63
C GLY A 32 8.31 15.14 10.08
N SER A 33 9.00 16.17 9.60
CA SER A 33 8.86 17.56 9.97
C SER A 33 8.74 18.36 8.69
N GLY A 34 7.56 18.24 8.07
CA GLY A 34 7.32 18.89 6.81
C GLY A 34 6.11 18.35 6.10
N ALA A 35 5.03 18.09 6.84
CA ALA A 35 3.69 18.01 6.28
C ALA A 35 3.57 19.06 5.18
N SER A 36 3.37 18.63 3.94
CA SER A 36 3.06 19.59 2.89
C SER A 36 1.82 20.39 3.34
N PRO A 37 1.71 21.71 3.08
CA PRO A 37 0.60 22.54 3.55
C PRO A 37 -0.79 21.93 3.26
N GLU A 38 -0.89 21.09 2.24
CA GLU A 38 -2.09 20.34 1.86
C GLU A 38 -2.49 19.27 2.89
N HIS A 39 -1.54 18.64 3.59
CA HIS A 39 -1.86 17.69 4.65
C HIS A 39 -2.60 18.39 5.80
N TYR A 40 -2.15 19.59 6.17
CA TYR A 40 -2.86 20.40 7.16
C TYR A 40 -4.22 20.88 6.64
N SER A 41 -4.37 21.18 5.35
CA SER A 41 -5.66 21.54 4.77
C SER A 41 -6.65 20.37 4.72
N TYR A 42 -6.16 19.12 4.65
CA TYR A 42 -6.95 17.91 4.86
C TYR A 42 -7.17 17.56 6.35
N GLY A 43 -6.60 18.33 7.27
CA GLY A 43 -6.78 18.17 8.71
C GLY A 43 -5.81 17.20 9.40
N PHE A 44 -4.74 16.75 8.73
CA PHE A 44 -3.67 15.98 9.37
C PHE A 44 -2.83 16.90 10.25
N CYS A 45 -2.66 16.53 11.52
CA CYS A 45 -1.89 17.32 12.47
C CYS A 45 -0.48 16.76 12.70
N ASP A 46 -0.23 15.51 12.31
CA ASP A 46 1.04 14.81 12.59
C ASP A 46 1.37 13.75 11.52
N PRO A 47 1.61 14.16 10.25
CA PRO A 47 1.88 13.20 9.18
C PRO A 47 3.31 12.67 9.26
N TYR A 48 3.43 11.37 9.53
CA TYR A 48 4.69 10.63 9.43
C TYR A 48 4.74 9.87 8.09
N GLU A 49 5.46 10.40 7.11
CA GLU A 49 5.71 9.66 5.87
C GLU A 49 6.94 8.77 6.04
N ILE A 50 6.72 7.45 5.99
CA ILE A 50 7.75 6.46 5.70
C ILE A 50 7.73 6.30 4.19
N GLN A 51 8.78 6.78 3.54
CA GLN A 51 8.79 6.91 2.09
C GLN A 51 8.69 5.54 1.40
N GLY A 52 8.01 5.49 0.24
CA GLY A 52 7.91 4.26 -0.55
C GLY A 52 9.27 3.72 -1.01
N LEU A 53 9.35 2.42 -1.29
CA LEU A 53 10.58 1.67 -1.61
C LEU A 53 11.46 2.30 -2.72
N MET A 54 10.86 2.97 -3.70
CA MET A 54 11.58 3.66 -4.80
C MET A 54 12.19 5.00 -4.37
N GLY A 55 11.66 5.59 -3.30
CA GLY A 55 12.16 6.82 -2.71
C GLY A 55 13.47 6.62 -1.96
N GLY A 56 13.55 5.56 -1.15
CA GLY A 56 14.75 5.20 -0.38
C GLY A 56 15.98 4.89 -1.23
N VAL A 57 15.84 4.67 -2.55
CA VAL A 57 16.98 4.52 -3.47
C VAL A 57 17.77 5.83 -3.64
N ARG A 58 17.14 6.99 -3.38
CA ARG A 58 17.73 8.31 -3.59
C ARG A 58 18.50 8.86 -2.38
N ASP A 59 18.54 8.13 -1.26
CA ASP A 59 19.33 8.47 -0.06
C ASP A 59 19.05 9.92 0.42
N ASP A 60 17.77 10.26 0.63
CA ASP A 60 17.34 11.63 0.94
C ASP A 60 17.15 11.94 2.44
N GLY A 61 17.74 11.14 3.34
CA GLY A 61 17.62 11.36 4.79
C GLY A 61 16.20 11.11 5.31
N ASP A 62 15.49 10.14 4.74
CA ASP A 62 14.19 9.74 5.24
C ASP A 62 14.30 8.77 6.44
N ILE A 63 13.23 8.68 7.23
CA ILE A 63 13.18 7.88 8.47
C ILE A 63 13.51 6.41 8.21
N TYR A 64 13.10 5.85 7.07
CA TYR A 64 13.38 4.45 6.76
C TYR A 64 14.86 4.24 6.48
N SER A 65 15.48 5.13 5.67
CA SER A 65 16.93 5.12 5.44
C SER A 65 17.73 5.26 6.75
N ASP A 66 17.31 6.12 7.68
CA ASP A 66 17.96 6.24 8.99
C ASP A 66 17.85 4.98 9.83
N ILE A 67 16.67 4.33 9.84
CA ILE A 67 16.48 3.05 10.53
C ILE A 67 17.41 1.99 9.93
N LEU A 68 17.46 1.87 8.60
CA LEU A 68 18.35 0.93 7.94
C LEU A 68 19.83 1.20 8.26
N ARG A 69 20.27 2.47 8.29
CA ARG A 69 21.64 2.83 8.66
C ARG A 69 21.94 2.48 10.11
N SER A 70 21.04 2.81 11.04
CA SER A 70 21.17 2.50 12.47
C SER A 70 21.31 1.00 12.76
N ARG A 71 20.74 0.15 11.88
CA ARG A 71 20.77 -1.31 11.99
C ARG A 71 21.81 -1.97 11.08
N GLY A 72 22.56 -1.21 10.30
CA GLY A 72 23.62 -1.73 9.41
C GLY A 72 23.11 -2.39 8.11
N TYR A 73 21.86 -2.16 7.71
CA TYR A 73 21.23 -2.78 6.53
C TYR A 73 21.12 -1.86 5.30
N ASP A 74 21.46 -0.59 5.44
CA ASP A 74 21.41 0.42 4.37
C ASP A 74 22.12 -0.03 3.08
N GLN A 75 23.38 -0.47 3.18
CA GLN A 75 24.14 -0.93 2.02
C GLN A 75 23.56 -2.21 1.39
N ILE A 76 22.99 -3.10 2.21
CA ILE A 76 22.33 -4.33 1.73
C ILE A 76 21.08 -3.97 0.93
N PHE A 77 20.25 -3.08 1.46
CA PHE A 77 19.07 -2.55 0.78
C PHE A 77 19.44 -1.90 -0.55
N HIS A 78 20.38 -0.96 -0.57
CA HIS A 78 20.77 -0.26 -1.78
C HIS A 78 21.38 -1.20 -2.82
N ARG A 79 22.22 -2.15 -2.42
CA ARG A 79 22.78 -3.16 -3.33
C ARG A 79 21.67 -4.00 -3.96
N ASP A 80 20.71 -4.46 -3.18
CA ASP A 80 19.60 -5.24 -3.68
C ASP A 80 18.70 -4.43 -4.63
N ARG A 81 18.31 -3.21 -4.25
CA ARG A 81 17.52 -2.32 -5.13
C ARG A 81 18.24 -2.03 -6.43
N ARG A 82 19.55 -1.72 -6.39
CA ARG A 82 20.36 -1.54 -7.60
C ARG A 82 20.39 -2.82 -8.45
N SER A 83 20.52 -3.99 -7.84
CA SER A 83 20.50 -5.27 -8.57
C SER A 83 19.17 -5.54 -9.28
N ARG A 84 18.04 -5.13 -8.68
CA ARG A 84 16.70 -5.24 -9.28
C ARG A 84 16.46 -4.19 -10.37
N ILE A 85 17.13 -3.04 -10.28
CA ILE A 85 17.02 -1.92 -11.22
C ILE A 85 17.91 -2.11 -12.46
N VAL A 86 19.10 -2.72 -12.29
CA VAL A 86 20.07 -2.95 -13.36
C VAL A 86 19.75 -4.26 -14.07
N TYR A 87 18.69 -4.24 -14.88
CA TYR A 87 18.50 -5.24 -15.93
C TYR A 87 19.22 -4.76 -17.20
N PRO A 88 20.01 -5.63 -17.88
CA PRO A 88 20.66 -5.28 -19.14
C PRO A 88 19.58 -5.05 -20.21
N GLY A 89 19.23 -3.78 -20.44
CA GLY A 89 18.20 -3.36 -21.41
C GLY A 89 17.25 -2.27 -20.94
N ILE A 90 17.20 -1.95 -19.63
CA ILE A 90 16.31 -0.89 -19.10
C ILE A 90 17.05 0.45 -19.08
N VAL A 91 17.00 1.18 -20.20
CA VAL A 91 17.68 2.49 -20.36
C VAL A 91 16.99 3.62 -19.55
N GLY A 92 15.88 3.36 -18.87
CA GLY A 92 15.11 4.38 -18.16
C GLY A 92 15.52 4.68 -16.72
N VAL A 93 15.92 3.67 -15.94
CA VAL A 93 16.08 3.82 -14.47
C VAL A 93 17.48 4.31 -14.07
N SER A 94 18.52 3.95 -14.83
CA SER A 94 19.86 4.52 -14.66
C SER A 94 19.93 6.01 -15.00
N ASN A 95 18.99 6.49 -15.83
CA ASN A 95 18.80 7.91 -16.15
C ASN A 95 17.87 8.61 -15.15
N PHE A 96 16.90 7.91 -14.53
CA PHE A 96 16.07 8.43 -13.43
C PHE A 96 16.89 8.70 -12.15
N SER A 97 17.81 7.80 -11.78
CA SER A 97 18.75 8.05 -10.67
C SER A 97 19.72 9.20 -10.96
N LYS A 98 19.87 9.59 -12.23
CA LYS A 98 20.66 10.74 -12.70
C LYS A 98 19.81 11.97 -13.05
N GLY A 99 18.49 11.93 -12.82
CA GLY A 99 17.57 13.06 -13.08
C GLY A 99 17.31 13.39 -14.57
N LYS A 100 17.60 12.46 -15.49
CA LYS A 100 17.63 12.70 -16.95
C LYS A 100 16.42 12.18 -17.75
N THR A 101 15.43 11.55 -17.12
CA THR A 101 14.25 11.00 -17.82
C THR A 101 12.95 11.19 -17.04
N ASP A 102 11.87 11.40 -17.79
CA ASP A 102 10.48 11.36 -17.34
C ASP A 102 10.05 9.90 -17.09
N LEU A 103 9.41 9.61 -15.96
CA LEU A 103 8.87 8.26 -15.67
C LEU A 103 7.89 7.77 -16.75
N ARG A 104 7.24 8.70 -17.47
CA ARG A 104 6.29 8.42 -18.55
C ARG A 104 6.93 7.84 -19.82
N THR A 105 8.26 7.91 -19.96
CA THR A 105 8.98 7.39 -21.14
C THR A 105 9.77 6.11 -20.85
N ILE A 106 9.72 5.62 -19.61
CA ILE A 106 10.34 4.35 -19.24
C ILE A 106 9.39 3.23 -19.65
N THR A 107 9.70 2.58 -20.77
CA THR A 107 9.22 1.21 -21.00
C THR A 107 9.94 0.33 -19.99
N LEU A 108 9.34 0.14 -18.81
CA LEU A 108 9.74 -0.98 -17.97
C LEU A 108 9.39 -2.21 -18.81
N PRO A 109 10.34 -3.06 -19.21
CA PRO A 109 9.97 -4.31 -19.85
C PRO A 109 9.08 -5.01 -18.83
N ASP A 110 7.84 -5.25 -19.23
CA ASP A 110 6.75 -5.70 -18.38
C ASP A 110 7.06 -6.98 -17.58
N ARG A 111 8.09 -7.72 -18.03
CA ARG A 111 8.72 -8.87 -17.35
C ARG A 111 9.43 -8.52 -16.03
N TRP A 112 9.80 -7.26 -15.81
CA TRP A 112 10.51 -6.76 -14.63
C TRP A 112 9.74 -7.00 -13.33
N LEU A 113 8.41 -6.88 -13.35
CA LEU A 113 7.59 -7.08 -12.15
C LEU A 113 7.72 -8.51 -11.64
N TYR A 114 7.62 -9.49 -12.53
CA TYR A 114 7.84 -10.90 -12.20
C TYR A 114 9.30 -11.17 -11.85
N GLU A 115 10.25 -10.71 -12.65
CA GLU A 115 11.68 -11.02 -12.46
C GLU A 115 12.30 -10.35 -11.23
N SER A 116 11.68 -9.27 -10.75
CA SER A 116 12.04 -8.64 -9.49
C SER A 116 11.36 -9.27 -8.28
N CYS A 117 10.47 -10.26 -8.47
CA CYS A 117 9.92 -11.05 -7.39
C CYS A 117 11.01 -11.95 -6.82
N LYS A 118 11.38 -11.70 -5.57
CA LYS A 118 12.25 -12.55 -4.75
C LYS A 118 12.20 -11.97 -3.35
N ASP A 119 12.46 -12.80 -2.36
CA ASP A 119 12.51 -12.36 -0.96
C ASP A 119 13.41 -11.14 -0.79
N THR A 120 13.06 -10.29 0.17
CA THR A 120 13.96 -9.24 0.59
C THR A 120 15.18 -9.86 1.29
N PRO A 121 16.40 -9.33 1.07
CA PRO A 121 17.56 -9.70 1.87
C PRO A 121 17.56 -9.04 3.26
N LEU A 122 16.57 -8.20 3.55
CA LEU A 122 16.44 -7.55 4.84
C LEU A 122 15.80 -8.50 5.86
N PRO A 123 16.22 -8.46 7.13
CA PRO A 123 15.47 -9.09 8.20
C PRO A 123 14.06 -8.51 8.30
N LEU A 124 13.15 -9.27 8.90
CA LEU A 124 11.75 -8.88 9.08
C LEU A 124 11.61 -7.49 9.71
N ASP A 125 12.35 -7.22 10.78
CA ASP A 125 12.27 -5.97 11.53
C ASP A 125 12.71 -4.73 10.72
N CYS A 126 13.46 -4.95 9.63
CA CYS A 126 13.94 -3.93 8.72
C CYS A 126 13.05 -3.77 7.47
N HIS A 127 12.01 -4.59 7.30
CA HIS A 127 11.07 -4.44 6.20
C HIS A 127 10.20 -3.19 6.39
N VAL A 128 9.97 -2.42 5.32
CA VAL A 128 9.24 -1.15 5.39
C VAL A 128 7.85 -1.32 6.03
N ASP A 129 7.08 -2.33 5.61
CA ASP A 129 5.74 -2.58 6.15
C ASP A 129 5.75 -3.06 7.60
N TYR A 130 6.80 -3.76 8.03
CA TYR A 130 6.98 -4.10 9.44
C TYR A 130 7.19 -2.82 10.27
N ILE A 131 8.07 -1.93 9.81
CA ILE A 131 8.35 -0.65 10.49
C ILE A 131 7.09 0.24 10.51
N ILE A 132 6.33 0.32 9.42
CA ILE A 132 5.06 1.05 9.38
C ILE A 132 4.11 0.53 10.46
N GLY A 133 3.92 -0.78 10.51
CA GLY A 133 3.03 -1.42 11.49
C GLY A 133 3.47 -1.22 12.94
N GLU A 134 4.76 -1.42 13.24
CA GLU A 134 5.31 -1.19 14.58
C GLU A 134 5.17 0.26 15.03
N ARG A 135 5.40 1.22 14.13
CA ARG A 135 5.24 2.64 14.46
C ARG A 135 3.78 3.01 14.67
N ALA A 136 2.86 2.47 13.87
CA ALA A 136 1.44 2.68 14.08
C ALA A 136 0.96 2.06 15.41
N ALA A 137 1.40 0.85 15.74
CA ALA A 137 1.12 0.21 17.02
C ALA A 137 1.71 1.01 18.21
N LYS A 138 2.93 1.53 18.07
CA LYS A 138 3.54 2.42 19.07
C LYS A 138 2.74 3.72 19.23
N TRP A 139 2.36 4.36 18.12
CA TRP A 139 1.54 5.57 18.18
C TRP A 139 0.21 5.31 18.89
N LEU A 140 -0.45 4.19 18.58
CA LEU A 140 -1.67 3.75 19.27
C LEU A 140 -1.43 3.43 20.75
N THR A 141 -0.21 3.06 21.13
CA THR A 141 0.17 2.83 22.53
C THR A 141 0.30 4.15 23.29
N ASP A 142 0.91 5.14 22.65
CA ASP A 142 1.29 6.41 23.29
C ASP A 142 0.21 7.51 23.20
N VAL A 143 -0.72 7.41 22.25
CA VAL A 143 -1.70 8.48 21.99
C VAL A 143 -2.58 8.76 23.21
N ASP A 144 -2.79 10.03 23.52
CA ASP A 144 -3.70 10.46 24.58
C ASP A 144 -5.17 10.19 24.19
N THR A 145 -6.00 9.95 25.20
CA THR A 145 -7.44 9.70 25.10
C THR A 145 -8.30 10.92 25.42
N VAL A 146 -7.69 12.07 25.77
CA VAL A 146 -8.38 13.33 26.08
C VAL A 146 -9.19 13.91 24.89
N GLY A 147 -8.95 13.44 23.66
CA GLY A 147 -9.73 13.85 22.48
C GLY A 147 -9.80 12.81 21.36
N PRO A 148 -10.68 13.03 20.36
CA PRO A 148 -10.80 12.12 19.22
C PRO A 148 -9.61 12.27 18.27
N TRP A 149 -9.06 11.13 17.84
CA TRP A 149 -8.01 11.07 16.84
C TRP A 149 -8.47 10.44 15.52
N PHE A 150 -7.75 10.81 14.45
CA PHE A 150 -7.82 10.19 13.13
C PHE A 150 -6.41 9.69 12.79
N LEU A 151 -6.27 8.37 12.60
CA LEU A 151 -5.01 7.73 12.24
C LEU A 151 -5.16 7.11 10.85
N GLN A 152 -4.25 7.45 9.93
CA GLN A 152 -4.15 6.81 8.63
C GLN A 152 -2.82 6.06 8.52
N VAL A 153 -2.89 4.75 8.27
CA VAL A 153 -1.74 3.87 8.12
C VAL A 153 -1.67 3.36 6.68
N ASN A 154 -0.73 3.90 5.91
CA ASN A 154 -0.53 3.53 4.52
C ASN A 154 0.62 2.51 4.40
N PHE A 155 0.29 1.24 4.23
CA PHE A 155 1.28 0.22 3.88
C PHE A 155 1.76 0.38 2.43
N SER A 156 3.02 0.03 2.17
CA SER A 156 3.58 -0.07 0.82
C SER A 156 3.14 -1.39 0.17
N ALA A 157 3.16 -2.47 0.94
CA ALA A 157 2.68 -3.77 0.51
C ALA A 157 1.18 -3.74 0.15
N PRO A 158 0.74 -4.56 -0.83
CA PRO A 158 1.54 -5.48 -1.64
C PRO A 158 2.00 -4.86 -2.98
N HIS A 159 2.23 -3.54 -3.06
CA HIS A 159 2.75 -2.91 -4.29
C HIS A 159 4.11 -3.49 -4.69
N ASP A 160 4.43 -3.41 -5.99
CA ASP A 160 5.71 -3.86 -6.50
C ASP A 160 6.91 -3.09 -5.91
N PRO A 161 8.09 -3.75 -5.81
CA PRO A 161 8.35 -5.16 -6.15
C PRO A 161 7.80 -6.15 -5.11
N PHE A 162 7.48 -7.38 -5.53
CA PHE A 162 6.95 -8.40 -4.61
C PHE A 162 8.09 -9.13 -3.86
N ASP A 163 8.56 -8.52 -2.78
CA ASP A 163 9.73 -8.96 -2.01
C ASP A 163 9.49 -9.15 -0.49
N PRO A 164 8.55 -10.05 -0.11
CA PRO A 164 8.27 -10.34 1.30
C PRO A 164 9.53 -10.78 2.06
N PRO A 165 9.57 -10.57 3.39
CA PRO A 165 10.54 -11.23 4.25
C PRO A 165 10.46 -12.74 4.11
N SER A 166 11.61 -13.43 4.16
CA SER A 166 11.67 -14.87 3.90
C SER A 166 10.78 -15.71 4.81
N GLU A 167 10.57 -15.28 6.06
CA GLU A 167 9.66 -15.94 7.01
C GLU A 167 8.20 -15.95 6.52
N TYR A 168 7.77 -14.91 5.81
CA TYR A 168 6.44 -14.84 5.19
C TYR A 168 6.42 -15.60 3.87
N ALA A 169 7.45 -15.43 3.05
CA ALA A 169 7.57 -16.11 1.77
C ALA A 169 7.54 -17.64 1.93
N GLN A 170 8.16 -18.16 3.00
CA GLN A 170 8.20 -19.58 3.32
C GLN A 170 6.81 -20.18 3.53
N ARG A 171 5.85 -19.42 4.08
CA ARG A 171 4.45 -19.85 4.30
C ARG A 171 3.74 -20.19 2.98
N TYR A 172 4.22 -19.64 1.86
CA TYR A 172 3.57 -19.73 0.55
C TYR A 172 4.34 -20.56 -0.48
N ARG A 173 5.55 -21.05 -0.17
CA ARG A 173 6.45 -21.73 -1.14
C ARG A 173 5.79 -22.85 -1.93
N THR A 174 4.96 -23.64 -1.25
CA THR A 174 4.30 -24.83 -1.79
C THR A 174 2.79 -24.66 -1.94
N VAL A 175 2.26 -23.46 -1.65
CA VAL A 175 0.82 -23.19 -1.73
C VAL A 175 0.42 -23.05 -3.19
N SER A 176 -0.51 -23.88 -3.64
CA SER A 176 -1.08 -23.75 -4.98
C SER A 176 -1.89 -22.47 -5.09
N MET A 177 -1.63 -21.66 -6.11
CA MET A 177 -2.38 -20.43 -6.37
C MET A 177 -3.48 -20.69 -7.41
N PRO A 178 -4.61 -19.95 -7.35
CA PRO A 178 -5.60 -19.99 -8.42
C PRO A 178 -4.93 -19.72 -9.78
N ALA A 179 -5.42 -20.37 -10.83
CA ALA A 179 -4.99 -20.07 -12.19
C ALA A 179 -5.41 -18.65 -12.61
N PRO A 180 -4.66 -17.95 -13.48
CA PRO A 180 -5.08 -16.68 -14.01
C PRO A 180 -6.31 -16.82 -14.90
N ILE A 181 -7.12 -15.78 -14.96
CA ILE A 181 -8.18 -15.69 -15.98
C ILE A 181 -7.50 -15.65 -17.36
N PRO A 182 -7.89 -16.49 -18.34
CA PRO A 182 -7.25 -16.49 -19.65
C PRO A 182 -7.52 -15.19 -20.42
N PRO A 183 -6.61 -14.75 -21.31
CA PRO A 183 -6.82 -13.55 -22.12
C PRO A 183 -7.98 -13.72 -23.10
N ASP A 184 -8.94 -12.80 -23.05
CA ASP A 184 -9.93 -12.58 -24.10
C ASP A 184 -10.08 -11.08 -24.36
N TYR A 185 -9.59 -10.65 -25.52
CA TYR A 185 -9.62 -9.26 -25.96
C TYR A 185 -10.57 -9.02 -27.12
N THR A 186 -11.43 -9.99 -27.42
CA THR A 186 -12.40 -9.85 -28.52
C THR A 186 -13.31 -8.65 -28.27
N GLY A 187 -13.35 -7.72 -29.22
CA GLY A 187 -14.14 -6.48 -29.10
C GLY A 187 -13.63 -5.49 -28.05
N LYS A 188 -12.45 -5.72 -27.43
CA LYS A 188 -11.85 -4.80 -26.46
C LYS A 188 -10.98 -3.75 -27.17
N PRO A 189 -10.80 -2.56 -26.57
CA PRO A 189 -9.88 -1.56 -27.11
C PRO A 189 -8.46 -2.10 -27.27
N ALA A 190 -7.80 -1.76 -28.39
CA ALA A 190 -6.46 -2.26 -28.72
C ALA A 190 -5.40 -1.95 -27.64
N TYR A 191 -5.60 -0.91 -26.81
CA TYR A 191 -4.66 -0.56 -25.74
C TYR A 191 -4.52 -1.65 -24.67
N ILE A 192 -5.54 -2.49 -24.48
CA ILE A 192 -5.52 -3.58 -23.50
C ILE A 192 -4.58 -4.69 -24.00
N GLY A 193 -4.78 -5.17 -25.24
CA GLY A 193 -3.91 -6.19 -25.83
C GLY A 193 -2.45 -5.74 -25.97
N ARG A 194 -2.19 -4.44 -26.16
CA ARG A 194 -0.83 -3.87 -26.17
C ARG A 194 -0.10 -3.93 -24.82
N ARG A 195 -0.82 -4.25 -23.73
CA ARG A 195 -0.27 -4.41 -22.37
C ARG A 195 -0.07 -5.87 -21.98
N PHE A 196 -0.26 -6.82 -22.90
CA PHE A 196 -0.02 -8.23 -22.61
C PHE A 196 1.44 -8.47 -22.24
N ILE A 197 1.67 -9.16 -21.12
CA ILE A 197 2.99 -9.31 -20.52
C ILE A 197 3.47 -10.75 -20.59
N SER A 198 2.63 -11.71 -20.19
CA SER A 198 3.01 -13.11 -20.11
C SER A 198 1.82 -14.05 -19.98
N ASP A 199 2.00 -15.26 -20.49
CA ASP A 199 1.20 -16.46 -20.26
C ASP A 199 1.96 -17.53 -19.44
N SER A 200 3.14 -17.19 -18.89
CA SER A 200 3.94 -18.13 -18.08
C SER A 200 3.23 -18.44 -16.75
N THR A 201 2.67 -19.64 -16.67
CA THR A 201 1.94 -20.13 -15.48
C THR A 201 2.79 -20.15 -14.23
N ASP A 202 4.04 -20.66 -14.34
CA ASP A 202 4.94 -20.80 -13.20
C ASP A 202 5.34 -19.44 -12.62
N GLY A 203 5.57 -18.46 -13.49
CA GLY A 203 5.92 -17.13 -13.05
C GLY A 203 4.76 -16.39 -12.39
N ILE A 204 3.56 -16.54 -12.97
CA ILE A 204 2.32 -15.99 -12.40
C ILE A 204 2.07 -16.59 -11.02
N GLU A 205 2.17 -17.91 -10.87
CA GLU A 205 1.98 -18.58 -9.59
C GLU A 205 3.00 -18.12 -8.55
N PHE A 206 4.28 -17.99 -8.92
CA PHE A 206 5.31 -17.47 -8.02
C PHE A 206 5.05 -16.02 -7.59
N SER A 207 4.70 -15.11 -8.50
CA SER A 207 4.30 -13.75 -8.14
C SER A 207 3.11 -13.71 -7.19
N ARG A 208 2.07 -14.53 -7.44
CA ARG A 208 0.90 -14.62 -6.58
C ARG A 208 1.26 -15.08 -5.17
N ARG A 209 2.19 -16.05 -5.04
CA ARG A 209 2.73 -16.47 -3.72
C ARG A 209 3.42 -15.33 -2.98
N GLN A 210 4.31 -14.58 -3.65
CA GLN A 210 5.01 -13.46 -3.03
C GLN A 210 4.05 -12.32 -2.65
N TYR A 211 3.05 -12.06 -3.49
CA TYR A 211 1.99 -11.07 -3.24
C TYR A 211 1.15 -11.45 -2.00
N CYS A 212 0.71 -12.70 -1.89
CA CYS A 212 -0.01 -13.18 -0.72
C CYS A 212 0.85 -13.15 0.55
N ALA A 213 2.14 -13.46 0.45
CA ALA A 213 3.07 -13.36 1.59
C ALA A 213 3.20 -11.92 2.11
N LEU A 214 3.22 -10.92 1.23
CA LEU A 214 3.19 -9.51 1.62
C LEU A 214 1.86 -9.12 2.29
N ILE A 215 0.72 -9.65 1.80
CA ILE A 215 -0.57 -9.44 2.45
C ILE A 215 -0.57 -10.00 3.88
N SER A 216 -0.01 -11.20 4.10
CA SER A 216 0.10 -11.74 5.46
C SER A 216 0.95 -10.90 6.39
N LEU A 217 2.00 -10.24 5.88
CA LEU A 217 2.77 -9.30 6.69
C LEU A 217 1.90 -8.12 7.11
N VAL A 218 1.13 -7.54 6.19
CA VAL A 218 0.19 -6.46 6.50
C VAL A 218 -0.86 -6.93 7.51
N ASP A 219 -1.42 -8.13 7.32
CA ASP A 219 -2.42 -8.72 8.21
C ASP A 219 -1.89 -8.88 9.65
N ASP A 220 -0.69 -9.42 9.83
CA ASP A 220 -0.05 -9.54 11.15
C ASP A 220 0.16 -8.16 11.81
N GLN A 221 0.54 -7.14 11.03
CA GLN A 221 0.71 -5.76 11.54
C GLN A 221 -0.64 -5.11 11.90
N VAL A 222 -1.70 -5.38 11.13
CA VAL A 222 -3.07 -4.98 11.47
C VAL A 222 -3.52 -5.63 12.77
N GLY A 223 -3.27 -6.94 12.93
CA GLY A 223 -3.55 -7.67 14.15
C GLY A 223 -2.89 -7.03 15.38
N LYS A 224 -1.62 -6.60 15.26
CA LYS A 224 -0.93 -5.87 16.35
C LYS A 224 -1.61 -4.55 16.70
N MET A 225 -2.01 -3.76 15.71
CA MET A 225 -2.72 -2.49 15.95
C MET A 225 -4.06 -2.73 16.65
N LEU A 226 -4.82 -3.74 16.23
CA LEU A 226 -6.08 -4.14 16.87
C LEU A 226 -5.84 -4.59 18.32
N ALA A 227 -4.79 -5.38 18.57
CA ALA A 227 -4.44 -5.83 19.92
C ALA A 227 -4.09 -4.67 20.86
N VAL A 228 -3.40 -3.63 20.37
CA VAL A 228 -3.14 -2.39 21.15
C VAL A 228 -4.45 -1.68 21.48
N LEU A 229 -5.35 -1.53 20.50
CA LEU A 229 -6.67 -0.93 20.71
C LEU A 229 -7.49 -1.73 21.73
N GLU A 230 -7.46 -3.06 21.70
CA GLU A 230 -8.14 -3.91 22.69
C GLU A 230 -7.54 -3.75 24.08
N THR A 231 -6.21 -3.85 24.20
CA THR A 231 -5.49 -3.74 25.47
C THR A 231 -5.74 -2.40 26.15
N ARG A 232 -5.79 -1.31 25.38
CA ARG A 232 -6.09 0.03 25.87
C ARG A 232 -7.58 0.31 26.05
N LYS A 233 -8.45 -0.68 25.81
CA LYS A 233 -9.92 -0.55 25.83
C LYS A 233 -10.43 0.54 24.88
N MET A 234 -9.71 0.77 23.79
CA MET A 234 -10.02 1.77 22.80
C MET A 234 -10.83 1.23 21.64
N LEU A 235 -10.75 -0.07 21.36
CA LEU A 235 -11.40 -0.69 20.21
C LEU A 235 -12.92 -0.44 20.18
N GLU A 236 -13.58 -0.38 21.33
CA GLU A 236 -15.03 -0.12 21.43
C GLU A 236 -15.45 1.29 21.02
N ASN A 237 -14.52 2.24 20.94
CA ASN A 237 -14.77 3.61 20.47
C ASN A 237 -14.01 3.95 19.17
N THR A 238 -13.39 2.95 18.54
CA THR A 238 -12.65 3.10 17.29
C THR A 238 -13.40 2.48 16.11
N ILE A 239 -13.70 3.32 15.11
CA ILE A 239 -14.09 2.87 13.77
C ILE A 239 -12.82 2.45 13.04
N VAL A 240 -12.80 1.23 12.51
CA VAL A 240 -11.66 0.70 11.74
C VAL A 240 -12.08 0.51 10.30
N ILE A 241 -11.36 1.13 9.37
CA ILE A 241 -11.58 1.02 7.93
C ILE A 241 -10.36 0.34 7.31
N ILE A 242 -10.57 -0.75 6.57
CA ILE A 242 -9.53 -1.43 5.79
C ILE A 242 -9.92 -1.37 4.31
N THR A 243 -9.04 -0.82 3.47
CA THR A 243 -9.30 -0.69 2.03
C THR A 243 -8.01 -0.60 1.21
N SER A 244 -8.14 -0.57 -0.12
CA SER A 244 -7.04 -0.33 -1.06
C SER A 244 -7.31 0.88 -1.95
N ASP A 245 -6.26 1.42 -2.58
CA ASP A 245 -6.36 2.45 -3.64
C ASP A 245 -6.77 1.84 -4.98
N HIS A 246 -6.27 0.64 -5.26
CA HIS A 246 -6.61 -0.18 -6.43
C HIS A 246 -6.28 -1.66 -6.16
N GLY A 247 -6.59 -2.54 -7.12
CA GLY A 247 -6.18 -3.94 -7.14
C GLY A 247 -4.91 -4.20 -7.97
N GLU A 248 -4.67 -5.44 -8.33
CA GLU A 248 -3.50 -5.86 -9.14
C GLU A 248 -3.93 -7.02 -10.04
N MET A 249 -3.57 -6.96 -11.33
CA MET A 249 -4.01 -7.99 -12.29
C MET A 249 -3.34 -9.34 -12.04
N LEU A 250 -2.11 -9.38 -11.50
CA LEU A 250 -1.39 -10.63 -11.14
C LEU A 250 -1.46 -11.73 -12.22
N GLY A 251 -1.37 -11.37 -13.50
CA GLY A 251 -1.44 -12.32 -14.62
C GLY A 251 -2.85 -12.62 -15.14
N ASP A 252 -3.91 -12.10 -14.53
CA ASP A 252 -5.26 -12.19 -15.10
C ASP A 252 -5.31 -11.51 -16.46
N PHE A 253 -5.88 -12.22 -17.43
CA PHE A 253 -5.88 -11.90 -18.84
C PHE A 253 -4.48 -11.69 -19.42
N GLY A 254 -3.43 -12.26 -18.82
CA GLY A 254 -2.03 -12.02 -19.22
C GLY A 254 -1.52 -10.61 -18.91
N LEU A 255 -2.17 -9.89 -17.99
CA LEU A 255 -1.87 -8.51 -17.61
C LEU A 255 -1.29 -8.42 -16.20
N TYR A 256 -0.47 -7.41 -15.94
CA TYR A 256 -0.08 -6.94 -14.60
C TYR A 256 -0.39 -5.45 -14.46
N ILE A 257 -0.19 -4.90 -13.25
CA ILE A 257 -0.47 -3.53 -12.87
C ILE A 257 -2.00 -3.32 -12.81
N LYS A 258 -2.45 -2.07 -12.94
CA LYS A 258 -3.80 -1.58 -12.60
C LYS A 258 -4.34 -0.59 -13.64
N HIS A 259 -3.74 -0.53 -14.83
CA HIS A 259 -4.06 0.45 -15.88
C HIS A 259 -5.20 0.01 -16.80
N VAL A 260 -6.09 -0.84 -16.30
CA VAL A 260 -7.18 -1.46 -17.03
C VAL A 260 -8.42 -1.54 -16.12
N PRO A 261 -9.64 -1.37 -16.66
CA PRO A 261 -10.87 -1.31 -15.86
C PRO A 261 -11.46 -2.69 -15.57
N TYR A 262 -10.62 -3.69 -15.28
CA TYR A 262 -11.07 -5.02 -14.87
C TYR A 262 -11.26 -5.09 -13.35
N ASP A 263 -12.11 -6.00 -12.88
CA ASP A 263 -12.37 -6.19 -11.45
C ASP A 263 -11.07 -6.41 -10.65
N SER A 264 -10.13 -7.22 -11.15
CA SER A 264 -8.84 -7.45 -10.47
C SER A 264 -8.04 -6.17 -10.23
N ALA A 265 -8.22 -5.13 -11.05
CA ALA A 265 -7.57 -3.82 -10.89
C ALA A 265 -8.43 -2.77 -10.18
N ALA A 266 -9.75 -2.80 -10.33
CA ALA A 266 -10.63 -1.71 -9.89
C ALA A 266 -11.49 -2.05 -8.66
N ARG A 267 -11.77 -3.34 -8.41
CA ARG A 267 -12.64 -3.77 -7.33
C ARG A 267 -11.83 -3.97 -6.04
N ILE A 268 -11.78 -2.93 -5.23
CA ILE A 268 -11.03 -2.91 -3.97
C ILE A 268 -11.78 -3.58 -2.80
N PRO A 269 -11.05 -4.14 -1.82
CA PRO A 269 -11.65 -4.51 -0.54
C PRO A 269 -12.11 -3.25 0.20
N MET A 270 -13.22 -3.35 0.92
CA MET A 270 -13.71 -2.31 1.84
C MET A 270 -14.32 -3.00 3.05
N VAL A 271 -13.62 -2.98 4.18
CA VAL A 271 -14.09 -3.52 5.46
C VAL A 271 -14.22 -2.37 6.44
N ILE A 272 -15.39 -2.22 7.04
CA ILE A 272 -15.65 -1.17 8.02
C ILE A 272 -16.17 -1.81 9.29
N ARG A 273 -15.41 -1.69 10.37
CA ARG A 273 -15.86 -1.99 11.73
C ARG A 273 -16.44 -0.72 12.33
N VAL A 274 -17.74 -0.72 12.57
CA VAL A 274 -18.45 0.35 13.30
C VAL A 274 -18.75 -0.08 14.73
N LEU A 275 -19.14 0.88 15.58
CA LEU A 275 -19.43 0.62 16.98
C LEU A 275 -20.81 -0.03 17.16
N VAL A 276 -20.93 -0.97 18.10
CA VAL A 276 -22.18 -1.71 18.32
C VAL A 276 -23.30 -0.81 18.85
N HIS A 277 -22.96 0.26 19.59
CA HIS A 277 -23.95 1.19 20.16
C HIS A 277 -24.62 2.12 19.13
N SER A 278 -24.10 2.21 17.89
CA SER A 278 -24.70 3.03 16.82
C SER A 278 -25.62 2.25 15.87
N LEU A 279 -25.84 0.94 16.09
CA LEU A 279 -26.68 0.10 15.22
C LEU A 279 -28.16 0.00 15.63
N VAL A 280 -28.65 0.87 16.51
CA VAL A 280 -30.09 0.90 16.85
C VAL A 280 -30.90 1.57 15.72
N LYS A 281 -31.64 0.73 14.99
CA LYS A 281 -32.81 0.97 14.12
C LYS A 281 -32.58 1.68 12.78
N HIS A 282 -32.20 0.92 11.75
CA HIS A 282 -32.93 0.97 10.47
C HIS A 282 -33.04 -0.43 9.86
N GLN A 283 -34.29 -0.83 9.61
CA GLN A 283 -34.71 -2.16 9.16
C GLN A 283 -34.16 -2.55 7.78
N HIS A 284 -34.04 -3.87 7.59
CA HIS A 284 -33.69 -4.55 6.34
C HIS A 284 -34.45 -4.07 5.10
N SER A 285 -33.74 -4.04 3.97
CA SER A 285 -34.33 -4.17 2.63
C SER A 285 -33.70 -5.40 1.95
N PRO A 286 -34.49 -6.37 1.46
CA PRO A 286 -33.97 -7.54 0.77
C PRO A 286 -33.91 -7.20 -0.72
N ASN A 287 -32.74 -6.82 -1.24
CA ASN A 287 -32.41 -6.91 -2.67
C ASN A 287 -30.90 -6.72 -2.87
N SER A 288 -30.25 -7.75 -3.42
CA SER A 288 -28.86 -7.81 -3.93
C SER A 288 -27.78 -7.10 -3.10
N LEU A 289 -26.91 -7.88 -2.43
CA LEU A 289 -25.78 -7.39 -1.64
C LEU A 289 -24.69 -6.71 -2.50
N THR A 290 -24.97 -5.48 -2.90
CA THR A 290 -24.03 -4.37 -3.07
C THR A 290 -24.46 -3.30 -2.08
N SER A 291 -23.90 -3.29 -0.87
CA SER A 291 -24.22 -2.28 0.15
C SER A 291 -22.97 -1.44 0.46
N MET A 292 -22.67 -0.44 -0.37
CA MET A 292 -22.89 0.97 -0.01
C MET A 292 -23.93 1.16 1.10
N GLN A 293 -23.47 1.43 2.32
CA GLN A 293 -24.22 2.28 3.24
C GLN A 293 -23.80 3.73 2.94
N ARG A 294 -24.74 4.53 2.44
CA ARG A 294 -24.55 5.98 2.24
C ARG A 294 -24.23 6.62 3.58
N LEU A 295 -23.03 7.20 3.71
CA LEU A 295 -22.81 8.29 4.65
C LEU A 295 -23.76 9.44 4.26
N PRO A 296 -24.38 10.15 5.22
CA PRO A 296 -25.24 11.27 4.90
C PRO A 296 -24.44 12.31 4.11
N THR A 297 -24.91 12.58 2.89
CA THR A 297 -24.46 13.70 2.07
C THR A 297 -24.73 14.98 2.86
N MET A 298 -23.69 15.63 3.37
CA MET A 298 -23.81 16.96 3.95
C MET A 298 -24.24 17.92 2.85
N ARG A 299 -25.50 18.36 2.92
CA ARG A 299 -25.99 19.54 2.20
C ARG A 299 -25.21 20.74 2.74
N ALA A 300 -24.55 21.46 1.84
CA ALA A 300 -24.20 22.85 2.10
C ALA A 300 -25.49 23.68 2.05
N SER A 301 -25.74 24.45 3.11
CA SER A 301 -26.67 25.57 3.20
C SER A 301 -25.94 26.50 4.17
N VAL A 302 -25.50 27.70 3.82
CA VAL A 302 -26.16 28.79 3.09
C VAL A 302 -25.22 29.38 2.04
#